data_AF-A0A3N5SHM4-F1
#
_entry.id   AF-A0A3N5SHM4-F1
#
_cell.length_a   1.000
_cell.length_b   1.000
_cell.length_c   1.000
_cell.angle_alpha   90.00
_cell.angle_beta   90.00
_cell.angle_gamma   90.00
#
_symmetry.space_group_name_H-M   'P 1'
#
loop_
_entity.id
_entity.type
_entity.pdbx_description
1 polymer ?
#
loop_
_entity_poly.entity_id
_entity_poly.type
_entity_poly.pdbx_seq_one_letter_code
_entity_poly.pdbx_strand_id
1 'polypeptide(L)'
;MIANTDIAKSMEIQLGTLFAELPPMPDFVAGIRRAPTRHFNLSPKDTELALKNALRYIPEKWHPRLAPEFLEELTTRGRIYGYRFRPADPIKGRPVDDYEGRCIEGKAFQVMIENNLDFDVALYPYELVTYGETGQVCQNWMQYRLIKRYLEVLTREQTLVMASGHPVGLFASSPEAPRVIITNALMVGCFDDQDNWHRAMALGVANYGQMTAGGWMYIGPQGIVHGTYSTILNAGRAKLGIPADQDLAGRLFVTSGLGGMSGAQGKAVVIANGVSIIAEVDYSRIKTRLDQGWIDQVTDNPAEAFSAARDYQRKRQSRAIAFYGNVVDLLEYAVHQDIKIDLLSDQTSCHAVYEGGYCPQGISFEQRTELLRSGAAGFKEMVDATLRHHYTLVKT
;
A
#
# COMPACT_ATOMS: atom_id res chain seq x y z
N MET A 1 38.26 -7.84 23.72
CA MET A 1 36.83 -7.69 24.02
C MET A 1 36.45 -6.31 23.49
N ILE A 2 35.53 -6.21 22.53
CA ILE A 2 35.11 -4.91 21.99
C ILE A 2 34.19 -4.27 23.05
N ALA A 3 34.54 -3.10 23.59
CA ALA A 3 33.70 -2.41 24.56
C ALA A 3 32.56 -1.67 23.85
N ASN A 4 31.44 -1.41 24.54
CA ASN A 4 30.33 -0.61 23.98
C ASN A 4 30.79 0.79 23.53
N THR A 5 31.82 1.35 24.16
CA THR A 5 32.46 2.60 23.75
C THR A 5 33.18 2.49 22.42
N ASP A 6 33.77 1.34 22.12
CA ASP A 6 34.46 1.10 20.85
C ASP A 6 33.43 0.93 19.73
N ILE A 7 32.31 0.24 20.02
CA ILE A 7 31.16 0.13 19.10
C ILE A 7 30.57 1.51 18.82
N ALA A 8 30.33 2.32 19.84
CA ALA A 8 29.78 3.67 19.69
C ALA A 8 30.70 4.57 18.85
N LYS A 9 32.02 4.46 19.03
CA LYS A 9 33.02 5.20 18.22
C LYS A 9 33.09 4.70 16.78
N SER A 10 32.75 3.44 16.51
CA SER A 10 32.71 2.87 15.16
C SER A 10 31.45 3.26 14.35
N MET A 11 30.40 3.77 15.01
CA MET A 11 29.22 4.28 14.32
C MET A 11 29.46 5.70 13.77
N GLU A 12 30.03 5.80 12.59
CA GLU A 12 30.35 7.09 11.95
C GLU A 12 29.12 7.83 11.40
N ILE A 13 28.04 7.11 11.10
CA ILE A 13 26.79 7.65 10.53
C ILE A 13 25.71 7.67 11.60
N GLN A 14 25.35 8.88 12.05
CA GLN A 14 24.36 9.12 13.10
C GLN A 14 23.59 10.41 12.77
N LEU A 15 22.34 10.57 13.22
CA LEU A 15 21.57 11.79 12.92
C LEU A 15 22.25 13.08 13.41
N GLY A 16 23.03 13.00 14.51
CA GLY A 16 23.80 14.14 15.00
C GLY A 16 24.92 14.60 14.06
N THR A 17 25.36 13.77 13.10
CA THR A 17 26.32 14.17 12.06
C THR A 17 25.63 14.71 10.81
N LEU A 18 24.36 14.34 10.57
CA LEU A 18 23.54 14.89 9.49
C LEU A 18 22.94 16.26 9.83
N PHE A 19 22.68 16.51 11.11
CA PHE A 19 22.03 17.73 11.60
C PHE A 19 22.87 18.35 12.73
N ALA A 20 23.36 19.57 12.54
CA ALA A 20 24.08 20.30 13.59
C ALA A 20 23.13 20.69 14.74
N GLU A 21 21.91 21.09 14.38
CA GLU A 21 20.84 21.53 15.26
C GLU A 21 19.55 20.75 14.99
N LEU A 22 18.60 20.82 15.92
CA LEU A 22 17.31 20.16 15.77
C LEU A 22 16.51 20.85 14.64
N PRO A 23 16.17 20.17 13.53
CA PRO A 23 15.46 20.82 12.42
C PRO A 23 14.05 21.29 12.85
N PRO A 24 13.50 22.33 12.20
CA PRO A 24 12.13 22.76 12.43
C PRO A 24 11.13 21.67 12.01
N MET A 25 9.89 21.74 12.51
CA MET A 25 8.82 20.83 12.09
C MET A 25 8.38 21.24 10.67
N PRO A 26 8.41 20.34 9.67
CA PRO A 26 8.00 20.68 8.32
C PRO A 26 6.47 20.69 8.18
N ASP A 27 5.95 21.57 7.33
CA ASP A 27 4.52 21.73 7.10
C ASP A 27 3.91 20.57 6.32
N PHE A 28 2.64 20.26 6.61
CA PHE A 28 1.85 19.30 5.85
C PHE A 28 0.94 20.03 4.86
N VAL A 29 1.14 19.77 3.57
CA VAL A 29 0.27 20.29 2.51
C VAL A 29 -1.13 19.70 2.64
N ALA A 30 -2.15 20.57 2.64
CA ALA A 30 -3.54 20.18 2.71
C ALA A 30 -3.97 19.38 1.46
N GLY A 31 -4.93 18.46 1.63
CA GLY A 31 -5.46 17.63 0.54
C GLY A 31 -4.63 16.41 0.17
N ILE A 32 -3.39 16.29 0.65
CA ILE A 32 -2.58 15.08 0.52
C ILE A 32 -3.06 14.03 1.52
N ARG A 33 -3.25 12.80 1.05
CA ARG A 33 -3.76 11.68 1.86
C ARG A 33 -2.82 11.37 3.03
N ARG A 34 -3.43 10.99 4.17
CA ARG A 34 -2.75 10.62 5.41
C ARG A 34 -3.17 9.22 5.82
N ALA A 35 -2.25 8.46 6.41
CA ALA A 35 -2.59 7.15 6.93
C ALA A 35 -3.64 7.29 8.05
N PRO A 36 -4.62 6.37 8.12
CA PRO A 36 -5.60 6.38 9.21
C PRO A 36 -4.90 6.14 10.56
N THR A 37 -5.45 6.72 11.61
CA THR A 37 -4.95 6.50 12.98
C THR A 37 -5.02 5.02 13.34
N ARG A 38 -3.89 4.46 13.78
CA ARG A 38 -3.82 3.10 14.30
C ARG A 38 -4.14 3.11 15.79
N HIS A 39 -4.78 2.05 16.29
CA HIS A 39 -5.13 1.95 17.70
C HIS A 39 -3.87 1.89 18.57
N PHE A 40 -3.76 2.79 19.54
CA PHE A 40 -2.69 2.78 20.53
C PHE A 40 -3.03 1.77 21.63
N ASN A 41 -2.42 0.59 21.56
CA ASN A 41 -2.71 -0.54 22.46
C ASN A 41 -1.48 -0.96 23.29
N LEU A 42 -0.46 -0.11 23.43
CA LEU A 42 0.75 -0.44 24.17
C LEU A 42 0.54 -0.30 25.68
N SER A 43 1.11 -1.24 26.44
CA SER A 43 1.23 -1.09 27.90
C SER A 43 2.15 0.09 28.25
N PRO A 44 2.12 0.62 29.49
CA PRO A 44 3.06 1.68 29.91
C PRO A 44 4.53 1.29 29.69
N LYS A 45 4.88 0.03 29.95
CA LYS A 45 6.23 -0.51 29.74
C LYS A 45 6.61 -0.58 28.25
N ASP A 46 5.67 -1.02 27.41
CA ASP A 46 5.90 -1.04 25.96
C ASP A 46 5.95 0.37 25.36
N THR A 47 5.19 1.31 25.91
CA THR A 47 5.23 2.72 25.51
C THR A 47 6.59 3.32 25.81
N GLU A 48 7.13 3.09 27.02
CA GLU A 48 8.48 3.49 27.39
C GLU A 48 9.53 2.85 26.46
N LEU A 49 9.37 1.55 26.15
CA LEU A 49 10.25 0.84 25.23
C LEU A 49 10.20 1.41 23.80
N ALA A 50 9.01 1.73 23.29
CA ALA A 50 8.85 2.37 21.98
C ALA A 50 9.57 3.70 21.90
N LEU A 51 9.45 4.55 22.94
CA LEU A 51 10.16 5.82 23.04
C LEU A 51 11.68 5.61 23.07
N LYS A 52 12.18 4.69 23.90
CA LYS A 52 13.62 4.34 23.94
C LYS A 52 14.11 3.86 22.58
N ASN A 53 13.33 3.03 21.90
CA ASN A 53 13.64 2.50 20.57
C ASN A 53 13.69 3.61 19.50
N ALA A 54 12.84 4.63 19.57
CA ALA A 54 12.92 5.78 18.66
C ALA A 54 14.10 6.70 19.00
N LEU A 55 14.32 6.98 20.29
CA LEU A 55 15.39 7.85 20.76
C LEU A 55 16.80 7.28 20.51
N ARG A 56 16.94 5.98 20.22
CA ARG A 56 18.23 5.36 19.84
C ARG A 56 18.90 6.00 18.62
N TYR A 57 18.11 6.64 17.75
CA TYR A 57 18.64 7.36 16.58
C TYR A 57 19.05 8.80 16.88
N ILE A 58 18.64 9.33 18.04
CA ILE A 58 18.67 10.75 18.36
C ILE A 58 19.83 11.03 19.32
N PRO A 59 20.63 12.10 19.09
CA PRO A 59 21.59 12.58 20.08
C PRO A 59 20.91 12.92 21.41
N GLU A 60 21.49 12.49 22.54
CA GLU A 60 20.91 12.65 23.89
C GLU A 60 20.51 14.10 24.21
N LYS A 61 21.28 15.08 23.72
CA LYS A 61 20.98 16.52 23.87
C LYS A 61 19.59 16.93 23.39
N TRP A 62 18.96 16.17 22.48
CA TRP A 62 17.62 16.46 21.96
C TRP A 62 16.52 15.60 22.58
N HIS A 63 16.85 14.60 23.40
CA HIS A 63 15.87 13.71 24.02
C HIS A 63 14.79 14.46 24.83
N PRO A 64 15.12 15.48 25.67
CA PRO A 64 14.10 16.20 26.44
C PRO A 64 13.04 16.90 25.57
N ARG A 65 13.42 17.29 24.33
CA ARG A 65 12.50 17.92 23.39
C ARG A 65 11.72 16.91 22.56
N LEU A 66 12.37 15.81 22.14
CA LEU A 66 11.78 14.84 21.21
C LEU A 66 10.98 13.73 21.89
N ALA A 67 11.27 13.37 23.13
CA ALA A 67 10.51 12.34 23.83
C ALA A 67 9.01 12.69 23.94
N PRO A 68 8.61 13.93 24.31
CA PRO A 68 7.20 14.33 24.29
C PRO A 68 6.57 14.33 22.90
N GLU A 69 7.31 14.75 21.87
CA GLU A 69 6.84 14.76 20.48
C GLU A 69 6.59 13.35 19.96
N PHE A 70 7.52 12.42 20.22
CA PHE A 70 7.34 11.02 19.87
C PHE A 70 6.22 10.35 20.65
N LEU A 71 6.00 10.73 21.92
CA LEU A 71 4.87 10.24 22.69
C LEU A 71 3.54 10.74 22.10
N GLU A 72 3.47 12.00 21.67
CA GLU A 72 2.32 12.55 20.98
C GLU A 72 2.04 11.79 19.66
N GLU A 73 3.05 11.57 18.82
CA GLU A 73 2.89 10.78 17.60
C GLU A 73 2.41 9.35 17.92
N LEU A 74 3.03 8.69 18.90
CA LEU A 74 2.70 7.33 19.28
C LEU A 74 1.25 7.22 19.78
N THR A 75 0.79 8.14 20.61
CA THR A 75 -0.56 8.12 21.19
C THR A 75 -1.64 8.57 20.21
N THR A 76 -1.35 9.51 19.32
CA THR A 76 -2.34 10.08 18.38
C THR A 76 -2.38 9.36 17.04
N ARG A 77 -1.30 8.69 16.64
CA ARG A 77 -1.17 7.97 15.36
C ARG A 77 -0.99 6.46 15.53
N GLY A 78 -0.66 6.01 16.74
CA GLY A 78 -0.31 4.61 17.02
C GLY A 78 1.13 4.24 16.67
N ARG A 79 1.93 5.19 16.15
CA ARG A 79 3.31 4.97 15.67
C ARG A 79 4.15 6.26 15.79
N ILE A 80 5.46 6.09 15.87
CA ILE A 80 6.44 7.19 15.83
C ILE A 80 7.00 7.27 14.41
N TYR A 81 6.59 8.28 13.63
CA TYR A 81 7.10 8.56 12.29
C TYR A 81 8.32 9.48 12.33
N GLY A 82 8.49 10.26 13.40
CA GLY A 82 9.51 11.28 13.55
C GLY A 82 9.38 12.36 12.49
N TYR A 83 8.19 12.95 12.37
CA TYR A 83 7.83 13.87 11.28
C TYR A 83 8.81 15.03 11.11
N ARG A 84 9.41 15.49 12.21
CA ARG A 84 10.44 16.53 12.20
C ARG A 84 11.63 16.23 11.30
N PHE A 85 11.97 14.96 11.09
CA PHE A 85 13.09 14.56 10.24
C PHE A 85 12.71 14.37 8.77
N ARG A 86 11.43 14.54 8.40
CA ARG A 86 10.99 14.46 7.01
C ARG A 86 11.61 15.60 6.17
N PRO A 87 11.96 15.38 4.88
CA PRO A 87 12.23 16.46 3.94
C PRO A 87 11.04 17.43 3.85
N ALA A 88 11.28 18.74 3.88
CA ALA A 88 10.19 19.73 3.82
C ALA A 88 9.45 19.64 2.48
N ASP A 89 10.22 19.60 1.39
CA ASP A 89 9.70 19.52 0.02
C ASP A 89 9.13 18.13 -0.30
N PRO A 90 8.13 18.05 -1.22
CA PRO A 90 7.65 16.78 -1.75
C PRO A 90 8.78 15.98 -2.38
N ILE A 91 8.81 14.68 -2.08
CA ILE A 91 9.79 13.76 -2.63
C ILE A 91 9.37 13.37 -4.05
N LYS A 92 10.34 13.21 -4.95
CA LYS A 92 10.16 12.74 -6.32
C LYS A 92 11.38 11.94 -6.75
N GLY A 93 11.19 10.85 -7.48
CA GLY A 93 12.30 10.16 -8.15
C GLY A 93 12.93 11.06 -9.21
N ARG A 94 14.24 11.31 -9.11
CA ARG A 94 15.00 12.16 -10.04
C ARG A 94 15.93 11.33 -10.95
N PRO A 95 16.50 11.90 -12.02
CA PRO A 95 17.58 11.26 -12.76
C PRO A 95 18.70 10.79 -11.82
N VAL A 96 19.26 9.60 -12.10
CA VAL A 96 20.26 8.97 -11.21
C VAL A 96 21.51 9.81 -10.99
N ASP A 97 21.87 10.65 -11.97
CA ASP A 97 23.04 11.52 -11.93
C ASP A 97 22.89 12.69 -10.94
N ASP A 98 21.65 13.03 -10.54
CA ASP A 98 21.35 14.09 -9.56
C ASP A 98 21.56 13.65 -8.10
N TYR A 99 21.91 12.38 -7.88
CA TYR A 99 22.16 11.82 -6.55
C TYR A 99 23.66 11.77 -6.23
N GLU A 100 23.99 12.13 -4.99
CA GLU A 100 25.31 11.91 -4.44
C GLU A 100 25.52 10.41 -4.15
N GLY A 101 26.72 9.90 -4.42
CA GLY A 101 27.01 8.47 -4.24
C GLY A 101 28.42 8.10 -4.69
N ARG A 102 29.07 7.18 -3.99
CA ARG A 102 30.38 6.62 -4.38
C ARG A 102 30.28 5.47 -5.39
N CYS A 103 29.09 4.92 -5.60
CA CYS A 103 28.80 3.92 -6.64
C CYS A 103 27.43 4.17 -7.28
N ILE A 104 27.23 3.66 -8.49
CA ILE A 104 25.99 3.86 -9.25
C ILE A 104 24.80 3.16 -8.59
N GLU A 105 25.04 2.01 -7.96
CA GLU A 105 24.02 1.24 -7.28
C GLU A 105 23.45 2.01 -6.09
N GLY A 106 24.32 2.66 -5.29
CA GLY A 106 23.89 3.53 -4.19
C GLY A 106 23.02 4.69 -4.66
N LYS A 107 23.36 5.31 -5.80
CA LYS A 107 22.53 6.35 -6.43
C LYS A 107 21.20 5.78 -6.95
N ALA A 108 21.22 4.62 -7.60
CA ALA A 108 20.02 3.98 -8.12
C ALA A 108 19.02 3.63 -7.02
N PHE A 109 19.47 3.09 -5.88
CA PHE A 109 18.57 2.82 -4.75
C PHE A 109 17.93 4.10 -4.21
N GLN A 110 18.65 5.22 -4.23
CA GLN A 110 18.08 6.51 -3.85
C GLN A 110 16.95 6.96 -4.79
N VAL A 111 17.11 6.79 -6.11
CA VAL A 111 16.05 7.02 -7.09
C VAL A 111 14.82 6.19 -6.73
N MET A 112 15.01 4.90 -6.50
CA MET A 112 13.90 3.98 -6.28
C MET A 112 13.19 4.21 -4.94
N ILE A 113 13.92 4.55 -3.88
CA ILE A 113 13.35 4.95 -2.58
C ILE A 113 12.49 6.20 -2.75
N GLU A 114 13.00 7.21 -3.46
CA GLU A 114 12.25 8.46 -3.67
C GLU A 114 11.06 8.26 -4.60
N ASN A 115 11.15 7.39 -5.60
CA ASN A 115 9.99 6.99 -6.40
C ASN A 115 8.90 6.30 -5.55
N ASN A 116 9.28 5.42 -4.62
CA ASN A 116 8.34 4.80 -3.69
C ASN A 116 7.68 5.77 -2.70
N LEU A 117 8.30 6.93 -2.46
CA LEU A 117 7.80 8.00 -1.58
C LEU A 117 7.27 9.21 -2.35
N ASP A 118 7.25 9.14 -3.69
CA ASP A 118 6.78 10.20 -4.54
C ASP A 118 5.30 10.47 -4.24
N PHE A 119 4.91 11.74 -4.14
CA PHE A 119 3.54 12.13 -3.82
C PHE A 119 2.53 11.73 -4.90
N ASP A 120 3.01 11.51 -6.13
CA ASP A 120 2.21 10.99 -7.25
C ASP A 120 2.05 9.46 -7.19
N VAL A 121 2.88 8.75 -6.39
CA VAL A 121 2.97 7.29 -6.36
C VAL A 121 2.51 6.68 -5.03
N ALA A 122 2.97 7.24 -3.91
CA ALA A 122 2.74 6.71 -2.57
C ALA A 122 1.31 6.98 -2.08
N LEU A 123 0.73 6.01 -1.39
CA LEU A 123 -0.61 6.13 -0.82
C LEU A 123 -0.68 7.15 0.32
N TYR A 124 0.28 7.10 1.26
CA TYR A 124 0.41 8.04 2.37
C TYR A 124 1.88 8.50 2.47
N PRO A 125 2.30 9.46 1.62
CA PRO A 125 3.72 9.81 1.48
C PRO A 125 4.34 10.32 2.79
N TYR A 126 3.57 11.04 3.61
CA TYR A 126 4.02 11.55 4.91
C TYR A 126 4.28 10.45 5.96
N GLU A 127 3.61 9.31 5.84
CA GLU A 127 3.75 8.15 6.72
C GLU A 127 4.64 7.06 6.12
N LEU A 128 5.37 7.37 5.04
CA LEU A 128 6.24 6.46 4.30
C LEU A 128 5.52 5.23 3.73
N VAL A 129 4.19 5.27 3.59
CA VAL A 129 3.36 4.16 3.09
C VAL A 129 3.20 4.29 1.57
N THR A 130 3.77 3.34 0.83
CA THR A 130 3.67 3.30 -0.63
C THR A 130 2.33 2.73 -1.09
N TYR A 131 1.89 1.58 -0.56
CA TYR A 131 0.60 0.98 -0.92
C TYR A 131 0.12 -0.05 0.11
N GLY A 132 -1.09 -0.59 -0.10
CA GLY A 132 -1.65 -1.66 0.73
C GLY A 132 -1.99 -1.21 2.14
N GLU A 133 -2.30 0.07 2.34
CA GLU A 133 -2.66 0.73 3.62
C GLU A 133 -1.55 0.77 4.69
N THR A 134 -0.59 -0.16 4.67
CA THR A 134 0.47 -0.32 5.67
C THR A 134 1.85 -0.59 5.08
N GLY A 135 1.97 -0.84 3.77
CA GLY A 135 3.24 -1.18 3.11
C GLY A 135 4.19 0.01 3.08
N GLN A 136 5.25 -0.03 3.88
CA GLN A 136 6.15 1.09 4.13
C GLN A 136 7.57 0.87 3.59
N VAL A 137 8.19 1.95 3.14
CA VAL A 137 9.61 1.99 2.71
C VAL A 137 10.56 1.72 3.87
N CYS A 138 10.31 2.37 5.00
CA CYS A 138 10.94 2.14 6.30
C CYS A 138 9.99 2.67 7.40
N GLN A 139 10.32 2.45 8.67
CA GLN A 139 9.38 2.71 9.76
C GLN A 139 9.16 4.20 10.03
N ASN A 140 10.20 5.02 9.83
CA ASN A 140 10.20 6.43 10.22
C ASN A 140 11.23 7.27 9.46
N TRP A 141 11.08 8.59 9.54
CA TRP A 141 11.91 9.55 8.81
C TRP A 141 13.37 9.61 9.30
N MET A 142 13.62 9.21 10.55
CA MET A 142 14.98 9.07 11.08
C MET A 142 15.74 7.97 10.33
N GLN A 143 15.10 6.82 10.11
CA GLN A 143 15.65 5.75 9.27
C GLN A 143 15.85 6.20 7.83
N TYR A 144 14.88 6.88 7.22
CA TYR A 144 15.03 7.42 5.86
C TYR A 144 16.30 8.27 5.72
N ARG A 145 16.54 9.22 6.63
CA ARG A 145 17.74 10.08 6.61
C ARG A 145 19.04 9.27 6.70
N LEU A 146 19.07 8.27 7.59
CA LEU A 146 20.24 7.41 7.74
C LEU A 146 20.46 6.53 6.51
N ILE A 147 19.39 5.94 5.94
CA ILE A 147 19.47 5.12 4.72
C ILE A 147 20.08 5.94 3.57
N LYS A 148 19.56 7.16 3.34
CA LYS A 148 20.10 8.08 2.32
C LYS A 148 21.60 8.30 2.53
N ARG A 149 22.02 8.61 3.76
CA ARG A 149 23.43 8.83 4.07
C ARG A 149 24.30 7.58 3.88
N TYR A 150 23.80 6.41 4.26
CA TYR A 150 24.51 5.14 4.00
C TYR A 150 24.68 4.87 2.50
N LEU A 151 23.64 5.14 1.68
CA LEU A 151 23.69 4.95 0.23
C LEU A 151 24.64 5.94 -0.47
N GLU A 152 24.79 7.17 0.06
CA GLU A 152 25.76 8.15 -0.45
C GLU A 152 27.21 7.68 -0.30
N VAL A 153 27.55 7.06 0.85
CA VAL A 153 28.92 6.62 1.14
C VAL A 153 29.18 5.16 0.78
N LEU A 154 28.16 4.41 0.36
CA LEU A 154 28.23 3.01 -0.05
C LEU A 154 29.22 2.85 -1.21
N THR A 155 30.16 1.93 -1.06
CA THR A 155 31.14 1.56 -2.09
C THR A 155 30.77 0.24 -2.75
N ARG A 156 31.52 -0.19 -3.78
CA ARG A 156 31.31 -1.49 -4.43
C ARG A 156 31.84 -2.65 -3.57
N GLU A 157 32.63 -2.37 -2.55
CA GLU A 157 33.21 -3.36 -1.65
C GLU A 157 32.44 -3.47 -0.33
N GLN A 158 31.20 -2.96 -0.31
CA GLN A 158 30.33 -2.94 0.86
C GLN A 158 28.90 -3.36 0.52
N THR A 159 28.18 -3.84 1.53
CA THR A 159 26.75 -4.13 1.49
C THR A 159 26.06 -3.45 2.66
N LEU A 160 25.00 -2.69 2.37
CA LEU A 160 24.09 -2.16 3.38
C LEU A 160 23.12 -3.25 3.83
N VAL A 161 23.10 -3.56 5.12
CA VAL A 161 22.15 -4.52 5.70
C VAL A 161 20.99 -3.78 6.35
N MET A 162 19.77 -4.11 5.93
CA MET A 162 18.52 -3.53 6.41
C MET A 162 17.71 -4.57 7.19
N ALA A 163 17.28 -4.20 8.39
CA ALA A 163 16.42 -5.02 9.25
C ALA A 163 15.10 -4.29 9.52
N SER A 164 14.05 -4.65 8.79
CA SER A 164 12.72 -4.04 8.92
C SER A 164 12.79 -2.51 8.85
N GLY A 165 13.41 -1.96 7.81
CA GLY A 165 13.61 -0.52 7.63
C GLY A 165 14.74 0.10 8.47
N HIS A 166 15.26 -0.56 9.51
CA HIS A 166 16.44 -0.09 10.23
C HIS A 166 17.72 -0.36 9.43
N PRO A 167 18.55 0.67 9.12
CA PRO A 167 19.85 0.46 8.51
C PRO A 167 20.85 -0.02 9.57
N VAL A 168 21.10 -1.32 9.60
CA VAL A 168 22.03 -1.95 10.56
C VAL A 168 23.44 -1.42 10.36
N GLY A 169 23.85 -1.23 9.11
CA GLY A 169 25.14 -0.64 8.76
C GLY A 169 25.72 -1.17 7.45
N LEU A 170 26.93 -0.72 7.15
CA LEU A 170 27.73 -1.17 6.00
C LEU A 170 28.71 -2.25 6.44
N PHE A 171 28.72 -3.36 5.72
CA PHE A 171 29.62 -4.48 5.95
C PHE A 171 30.46 -4.73 4.71
N ALA A 172 31.71 -5.14 4.87
CA ALA A 172 32.58 -5.48 3.75
C ALA A 172 31.98 -6.63 2.92
N SER A 173 32.02 -6.52 1.59
CA SER A 173 31.58 -7.54 0.65
C SER A 173 32.35 -7.45 -0.68
N SER A 174 32.17 -8.42 -1.58
CA SER A 174 32.83 -8.38 -2.90
C SER A 174 32.06 -7.50 -3.89
N PRO A 175 32.69 -6.94 -4.93
CA PRO A 175 32.02 -6.16 -5.97
C PRO A 175 30.81 -6.82 -6.65
N GLU A 176 30.72 -8.14 -6.65
CA GLU A 176 29.65 -8.94 -7.23
C GLU A 176 28.49 -9.21 -6.26
N ALA A 177 28.69 -8.95 -4.96
CA ALA A 177 27.65 -9.13 -3.96
C ALA A 177 26.53 -8.07 -4.11
N PRO A 178 25.30 -8.38 -3.62
CA PRO A 178 24.25 -7.37 -3.52
C PRO A 178 24.71 -6.17 -2.69
N ARG A 179 24.47 -4.97 -3.22
CA ARG A 179 24.81 -3.71 -2.55
C ARG A 179 23.90 -3.39 -1.36
N VAL A 180 22.70 -3.96 -1.33
CA VAL A 180 21.75 -3.87 -0.22
C VAL A 180 21.10 -5.24 0.02
N ILE A 181 20.97 -5.66 1.27
CA ILE A 181 20.17 -6.81 1.69
C ILE A 181 19.06 -6.30 2.60
N ILE A 182 17.80 -6.65 2.27
CA ILE A 182 16.63 -6.15 3.00
C ILE A 182 15.81 -7.31 3.54
N THR A 183 15.48 -7.21 4.83
CA THR A 183 14.43 -8.01 5.47
C THR A 183 13.33 -7.07 5.96
N ASN A 184 12.07 -7.48 5.85
CA ASN A 184 10.93 -6.72 6.36
C ASN A 184 9.97 -7.68 7.07
N ALA A 185 9.61 -7.35 8.32
CA ALA A 185 8.64 -8.08 9.14
C ALA A 185 8.91 -9.60 9.24
N LEU A 186 10.17 -10.02 9.31
CA LEU A 186 10.50 -11.41 9.65
C LEU A 186 10.21 -11.64 11.14
N MET A 187 9.21 -12.48 11.42
CA MET A 187 8.77 -12.85 12.77
C MET A 187 9.11 -14.32 13.05
N VAL A 188 9.35 -14.66 14.32
CA VAL A 188 9.41 -16.07 14.73
C VAL A 188 7.99 -16.62 14.68
N GLY A 189 7.78 -17.80 14.08
CA GLY A 189 6.45 -18.28 13.71
C GLY A 189 5.39 -18.32 14.83
N CYS A 190 5.77 -18.52 16.09
CA CYS A 190 4.83 -18.46 17.23
C CYS A 190 4.37 -17.04 17.60
N PHE A 191 4.96 -16.01 16.99
CA PHE A 191 4.59 -14.60 17.12
C PHE A 191 4.21 -13.98 15.77
N ASP A 192 4.08 -14.80 14.70
CA ASP A 192 3.66 -14.35 13.37
C ASP A 192 2.14 -14.29 13.29
N ASP A 193 1.57 -13.38 14.08
CA ASP A 193 0.15 -13.08 14.14
C ASP A 193 -0.08 -11.56 14.14
N GLN A 194 -1.32 -11.15 13.88
CA GLN A 194 -1.66 -9.75 13.68
C GLN A 194 -1.45 -8.89 14.93
N ASP A 195 -1.66 -9.43 16.13
CA ASP A 195 -1.51 -8.69 17.39
C ASP A 195 -0.04 -8.45 17.72
N ASN A 196 0.78 -9.50 17.63
CA ASN A 196 2.22 -9.41 17.84
C ASN A 196 2.88 -8.53 16.77
N TRP A 197 2.43 -8.62 15.53
CA TRP A 197 2.89 -7.73 14.46
C TRP A 197 2.54 -6.27 14.74
N HIS A 198 1.29 -5.95 15.09
CA HIS A 198 0.88 -4.59 15.44
C HIS A 198 1.72 -4.02 16.59
N ARG A 199 1.95 -4.81 17.64
CA ARG A 199 2.81 -4.44 18.76
C ARG A 199 4.25 -4.19 18.30
N ALA A 200 4.83 -5.07 17.48
CA ALA A 200 6.21 -4.94 16.99
C ALA A 200 6.41 -3.69 16.11
N MET A 201 5.41 -3.33 15.29
CA MET A 201 5.41 -2.09 14.51
C MET A 201 5.40 -0.85 15.42
N ALA A 202 4.52 -0.82 16.42
CA ALA A 202 4.41 0.31 17.35
C ALA A 202 5.67 0.48 18.23
N LEU A 203 6.32 -0.64 18.58
CA LEU A 203 7.61 -0.64 19.29
C LEU A 203 8.81 -0.20 18.43
N GLY A 204 8.65 -0.07 17.11
CA GLY A 204 9.74 0.29 16.20
C GLY A 204 10.75 -0.84 15.97
N VAL A 205 10.29 -2.10 16.00
CA VAL A 205 11.13 -3.30 15.80
C VAL A 205 10.71 -4.16 14.61
N ALA A 206 9.58 -3.85 13.97
CA ALA A 206 9.16 -4.44 12.71
C ALA A 206 8.72 -3.36 11.71
N ASN A 207 8.81 -3.67 10.42
CA ASN A 207 8.29 -2.86 9.31
C ASN A 207 7.61 -3.78 8.31
N TYR A 208 6.34 -3.53 8.00
CA TYR A 208 5.68 -4.26 6.91
C TYR A 208 6.02 -3.61 5.59
N GLY A 209 6.91 -4.24 4.84
CA GLY A 209 7.37 -3.75 3.54
C GLY A 209 6.48 -4.12 2.36
N GLN A 210 5.38 -4.85 2.58
CA GLN A 210 4.67 -5.54 1.49
C GLN A 210 5.71 -6.29 0.62
N MET A 211 5.54 -6.30 -0.70
CA MET A 211 6.49 -6.86 -1.67
C MET A 211 7.44 -5.77 -2.17
N THR A 212 6.91 -4.69 -2.75
CA THR A 212 7.70 -3.68 -3.48
C THR A 212 7.86 -2.35 -2.74
N ALA A 213 7.13 -2.14 -1.63
CA ALA A 213 7.22 -0.91 -0.84
C ALA A 213 8.54 -0.88 -0.06
N GLY A 214 8.79 -1.87 0.79
CA GLY A 214 10.04 -2.03 1.53
C GLY A 214 11.17 -2.65 0.69
N GLY A 215 10.86 -3.15 -0.50
CA GLY A 215 11.86 -3.60 -1.50
C GLY A 215 12.34 -2.49 -2.43
N TRP A 216 11.80 -1.26 -2.31
CA TRP A 216 12.18 -0.08 -3.10
C TRP A 216 12.09 -0.32 -4.61
N MET A 217 10.95 -0.80 -5.09
CA MET A 217 10.77 -1.10 -6.52
C MET A 217 9.31 -0.99 -6.98
N TYR A 218 8.50 -0.18 -6.29
CA TYR A 218 7.12 0.04 -6.71
C TYR A 218 7.07 1.08 -7.82
N ILE A 219 6.38 0.78 -8.92
CA ILE A 219 6.33 1.62 -10.12
C ILE A 219 4.91 2.15 -10.38
N GLY A 220 4.14 2.35 -9.30
CA GLY A 220 2.73 2.67 -9.43
C GLY A 220 1.91 1.48 -9.93
N PRO A 221 0.72 1.75 -10.48
CA PRO A 221 -0.26 0.71 -10.72
C PRO A 221 -0.05 -0.05 -12.05
N GLN A 222 0.96 0.31 -12.86
CA GLN A 222 1.27 -0.35 -14.14
C GLN A 222 1.52 -1.87 -13.98
N GLY A 223 2.25 -2.27 -12.93
CA GLY A 223 2.55 -3.68 -12.69
C GLY A 223 1.27 -4.52 -12.50
N ILE A 224 0.27 -3.96 -11.81
CA ILE A 224 -1.02 -4.62 -11.59
C ILE A 224 -1.85 -4.64 -12.87
N VAL A 225 -1.86 -3.56 -13.67
CA VAL A 225 -2.56 -3.55 -14.97
C VAL A 225 -2.10 -4.71 -15.85
N HIS A 226 -0.78 -4.91 -15.98
CA HIS A 226 -0.24 -6.01 -16.78
C HIS A 226 -0.57 -7.39 -16.20
N GLY A 227 -0.45 -7.55 -14.87
CA GLY A 227 -0.80 -8.79 -14.18
C GLY A 227 -2.28 -9.16 -14.37
N THR A 228 -3.18 -8.21 -14.15
CA THR A 228 -4.62 -8.40 -14.32
C THR A 228 -4.98 -8.67 -15.79
N TYR A 229 -4.40 -7.93 -16.74
CA TYR A 229 -4.56 -8.19 -18.19
C TYR A 229 -4.20 -9.64 -18.54
N SER A 230 -3.04 -10.10 -18.07
CA SER A 230 -2.57 -11.48 -18.28
C SER A 230 -3.52 -12.51 -17.67
N THR A 231 -4.02 -12.24 -16.45
CA THR A 231 -4.96 -13.12 -15.77
C THR A 231 -6.26 -13.26 -16.54
N ILE A 232 -6.89 -12.16 -16.96
CA ILE A 232 -8.19 -12.20 -17.63
C ILE A 232 -8.07 -12.85 -19.02
N LEU A 233 -7.01 -12.56 -19.78
CA LEU A 233 -6.77 -13.25 -21.06
C LEU A 233 -6.59 -14.75 -20.88
N ASN A 234 -5.80 -15.17 -19.88
CA ASN A 234 -5.62 -16.60 -19.61
C ASN A 234 -6.89 -17.27 -19.09
N ALA A 235 -7.73 -16.56 -18.31
CA ALA A 235 -9.06 -17.03 -17.96
C ALA A 235 -9.94 -17.21 -19.20
N GLY A 236 -9.93 -16.25 -20.14
CA GLY A 236 -10.61 -16.36 -21.42
C GLY A 236 -10.15 -17.58 -22.24
N ARG A 237 -8.84 -17.83 -22.32
CA ARG A 237 -8.29 -19.01 -22.98
C ARG A 237 -8.74 -20.31 -22.30
N ALA A 238 -8.57 -20.40 -20.99
CA ALA A 238 -8.81 -21.62 -20.24
C ALA A 238 -10.30 -21.96 -20.03
N LYS A 239 -11.16 -20.95 -19.89
CA LYS A 239 -12.58 -21.13 -19.54
C LYS A 239 -13.53 -20.90 -20.70
N LEU A 240 -13.16 -20.04 -21.65
CA LEU A 240 -13.99 -19.73 -22.83
C LEU A 240 -13.44 -20.33 -24.13
N GLY A 241 -12.29 -21.01 -24.08
CA GLY A 241 -11.65 -21.61 -25.25
C GLY A 241 -11.15 -20.59 -26.27
N ILE A 242 -10.86 -19.35 -25.84
CA ILE A 242 -10.35 -18.30 -26.73
C ILE A 242 -8.95 -18.72 -27.23
N PRO A 243 -8.68 -18.68 -28.54
CA PRO A 243 -7.36 -18.98 -29.10
C PRO A 243 -6.25 -18.08 -28.55
N ALA A 244 -5.01 -18.57 -28.55
CA ALA A 244 -3.86 -17.86 -27.97
C ALA A 244 -3.57 -16.52 -28.67
N ASP A 245 -3.88 -16.42 -29.95
CA ASP A 245 -3.72 -15.28 -30.85
C ASP A 245 -4.94 -14.33 -30.90
N GLN A 246 -5.95 -14.57 -30.04
CA GLN A 246 -7.16 -13.73 -29.94
C GLN A 246 -7.27 -13.04 -28.57
N ASP A 247 -8.20 -12.08 -28.51
CA ASP A 247 -8.48 -11.22 -27.37
C ASP A 247 -9.89 -11.48 -26.80
N LEU A 248 -10.37 -10.59 -25.91
CA LEU A 248 -11.68 -10.70 -25.27
C LEU A 248 -12.78 -9.94 -26.01
N ALA A 249 -12.61 -9.60 -27.28
CA ALA A 249 -13.60 -8.86 -28.04
C ALA A 249 -14.98 -9.56 -28.04
N GLY A 250 -15.98 -8.85 -27.51
CA GLY A 250 -17.35 -9.35 -27.35
C GLY A 250 -17.62 -10.14 -26.06
N ARG A 251 -16.63 -10.26 -25.16
CA ARG A 251 -16.76 -10.97 -23.88
C ARG A 251 -17.00 -10.00 -22.72
N LEU A 252 -17.85 -10.43 -21.79
CA LEU A 252 -18.16 -9.70 -20.56
C LEU A 252 -17.38 -10.25 -19.37
N PHE A 253 -16.67 -9.36 -18.68
CA PHE A 253 -16.06 -9.62 -17.39
C PHE A 253 -16.75 -8.80 -16.28
N VAL A 254 -17.34 -9.46 -15.30
CA VAL A 254 -17.91 -8.79 -14.11
C VAL A 254 -17.00 -9.00 -12.93
N THR A 255 -16.75 -7.93 -12.16
CA THR A 255 -15.90 -7.97 -10.96
C THR A 255 -16.28 -6.85 -9.99
N SER A 256 -15.51 -6.70 -8.92
CA SER A 256 -15.72 -5.74 -7.83
C SER A 256 -14.42 -5.09 -7.37
N GLY A 257 -14.55 -3.92 -6.76
CA GLY A 257 -13.48 -3.13 -6.19
C GLY A 257 -12.76 -2.24 -7.21
N LEU A 258 -12.62 -0.97 -6.87
CA LEU A 258 -11.81 0.01 -7.57
C LEU A 258 -10.80 0.65 -6.60
N GLY A 259 -10.22 -0.16 -5.73
CA GLY A 259 -9.18 0.23 -4.77
C GLY A 259 -7.81 0.45 -5.43
N GLY A 260 -6.74 0.41 -4.64
CA GLY A 260 -5.37 0.64 -5.13
C GLY A 260 -4.95 -0.34 -6.24
N MET A 261 -5.10 -1.65 -5.97
CA MET A 261 -4.82 -2.70 -6.96
C MET A 261 -6.03 -2.97 -7.87
N SER A 262 -7.23 -3.07 -7.29
CA SER A 262 -8.44 -3.42 -8.03
C SER A 262 -8.94 -2.35 -9.00
N GLY A 263 -8.48 -1.11 -8.87
CA GLY A 263 -8.69 -0.06 -9.87
C GLY A 263 -8.11 -0.38 -11.25
N ALA A 264 -7.10 -1.27 -11.34
CA ALA A 264 -6.47 -1.66 -12.60
C ALA A 264 -7.35 -2.56 -13.49
N GLN A 265 -8.41 -3.16 -12.93
CA GLN A 265 -9.24 -4.16 -13.62
C GLN A 265 -9.90 -3.59 -14.89
N GLY A 266 -10.49 -2.39 -14.82
CA GLY A 266 -11.11 -1.74 -15.98
C GLY A 266 -10.12 -1.51 -17.12
N LYS A 267 -8.96 -0.92 -16.81
CA LYS A 267 -7.91 -0.67 -17.82
C LYS A 267 -7.38 -1.96 -18.43
N ALA A 268 -7.18 -3.00 -17.61
CA ALA A 268 -6.73 -4.31 -18.07
C ALA A 268 -7.71 -4.94 -19.07
N VAL A 269 -9.01 -4.88 -18.80
CA VAL A 269 -10.05 -5.40 -19.71
C VAL A 269 -10.08 -4.62 -21.02
N VAL A 270 -9.95 -3.28 -20.95
CA VAL A 270 -9.92 -2.44 -22.15
C VAL A 270 -8.73 -2.78 -23.05
N ILE A 271 -7.53 -2.99 -22.48
CA ILE A 271 -6.33 -3.45 -23.20
C ILE A 271 -6.56 -4.84 -23.80
N ALA A 272 -7.28 -5.72 -23.11
CA ALA A 272 -7.67 -7.04 -23.61
C ALA A 272 -8.84 -7.00 -24.61
N ASN A 273 -9.27 -5.83 -25.07
CA ASN A 273 -10.41 -5.60 -25.96
C ASN A 273 -11.76 -6.13 -25.45
N GLY A 274 -11.90 -6.37 -24.15
CA GLY A 274 -13.13 -6.88 -23.53
C GLY A 274 -14.07 -5.78 -23.03
N VAL A 275 -15.23 -6.20 -22.51
CA VAL A 275 -16.18 -5.33 -21.80
C VAL A 275 -16.21 -5.71 -20.34
N SER A 276 -16.19 -4.74 -19.43
CA SER A 276 -16.31 -5.02 -18.00
C SER A 276 -17.32 -4.16 -17.26
N ILE A 277 -17.93 -4.75 -16.24
CA ILE A 277 -18.67 -4.05 -15.20
C ILE A 277 -17.94 -4.27 -13.87
N ILE A 278 -17.56 -3.19 -13.20
CA ILE A 278 -16.86 -3.23 -11.91
C ILE A 278 -17.70 -2.54 -10.84
N ALA A 279 -18.19 -3.30 -9.86
CA ALA A 279 -18.94 -2.77 -8.74
C ALA A 279 -18.03 -2.10 -7.70
N GLU A 280 -18.37 -0.89 -7.25
CA GLU A 280 -17.67 -0.17 -6.19
C GLU A 280 -18.67 0.67 -5.37
N VAL A 281 -18.55 0.60 -4.05
CA VAL A 281 -19.43 1.30 -3.10
C VAL A 281 -18.89 2.67 -2.70
N ASP A 282 -17.60 2.94 -2.89
CA ASP A 282 -16.95 4.22 -2.61
C ASP A 282 -16.85 5.08 -3.89
N TYR A 283 -17.72 6.08 -4.03
CA TYR A 283 -17.72 6.95 -5.21
C TYR A 283 -16.39 7.69 -5.39
N SER A 284 -15.67 8.01 -4.30
CA SER A 284 -14.36 8.66 -4.40
C SER A 284 -13.34 7.79 -5.15
N ARG A 285 -13.49 6.46 -5.04
CA ARG A 285 -12.65 5.51 -5.77
C ARG A 285 -13.02 5.49 -7.24
N ILE A 286 -14.31 5.42 -7.57
CA ILE A 286 -14.80 5.51 -8.95
C ILE A 286 -14.29 6.79 -9.62
N LYS A 287 -14.50 7.94 -8.96
CA LYS A 287 -14.07 9.24 -9.47
C LYS A 287 -12.58 9.28 -9.78
N THR A 288 -11.74 8.78 -8.87
CA THR A 288 -10.29 8.71 -9.10
C THR A 288 -9.96 7.95 -10.40
N ARG A 289 -10.68 6.89 -10.75
CA ARG A 289 -10.39 6.04 -11.92
C ARG A 289 -11.00 6.62 -13.19
N LEU A 290 -12.11 7.34 -13.09
CA LEU A 290 -12.64 8.17 -14.17
C LEU A 290 -11.63 9.28 -14.53
N ASP A 291 -11.13 10.02 -13.54
CA ASP A 291 -10.14 11.09 -13.75
C ASP A 291 -8.84 10.56 -14.39
N GLN A 292 -8.47 9.30 -14.09
CA GLN A 292 -7.32 8.61 -14.69
C GLN A 292 -7.59 8.06 -16.11
N GLY A 293 -8.84 8.02 -16.58
CA GLY A 293 -9.21 7.36 -17.84
C GLY A 293 -9.06 5.83 -17.78
N TRP A 294 -9.28 5.24 -16.60
CA TRP A 294 -9.23 3.79 -16.35
C TRP A 294 -10.63 3.17 -16.30
N ILE A 295 -11.64 4.00 -16.05
CA ILE A 295 -13.06 3.73 -16.23
C ILE A 295 -13.58 4.69 -17.29
N ASP A 296 -14.45 4.21 -18.18
CA ASP A 296 -15.01 4.99 -19.28
C ASP A 296 -16.41 5.55 -18.96
N GLN A 297 -17.18 4.83 -18.16
CA GLN A 297 -18.57 5.14 -17.86
C GLN A 297 -18.90 4.73 -16.43
N VAL A 298 -19.79 5.49 -15.77
CA VAL A 298 -20.36 5.15 -14.46
C VAL A 298 -21.89 5.12 -14.56
N THR A 299 -22.53 4.21 -13.83
CA THR A 299 -23.96 4.19 -13.57
C THR A 299 -24.19 3.57 -12.18
N ASP A 300 -25.27 3.95 -11.51
CA ASP A 300 -25.75 3.35 -10.25
C ASP A 300 -26.95 2.41 -10.47
N ASN A 301 -27.30 2.15 -11.73
CA ASN A 301 -28.40 1.29 -12.12
C ASN A 301 -27.89 -0.02 -12.76
N PRO A 302 -28.14 -1.21 -12.16
CA PRO A 302 -27.71 -2.48 -12.73
C PRO A 302 -28.23 -2.72 -14.16
N ALA A 303 -29.47 -2.30 -14.45
CA ALA A 303 -30.07 -2.47 -15.77
C ALA A 303 -29.32 -1.69 -16.85
N GLU A 304 -28.93 -0.44 -16.54
CA GLU A 304 -28.14 0.39 -17.44
C GLU A 304 -26.74 -0.17 -17.63
N ALA A 305 -26.10 -0.66 -16.56
CA ALA A 305 -24.78 -1.26 -16.62
C ALA A 305 -24.74 -2.47 -17.57
N PHE A 306 -25.68 -3.41 -17.41
CA PHE A 306 -25.75 -4.58 -18.27
C PHE A 306 -26.23 -4.26 -19.70
N SER A 307 -27.15 -3.31 -19.87
CA SER A 307 -27.58 -2.85 -21.20
C SER A 307 -26.41 -2.24 -21.96
N ALA A 308 -25.67 -1.33 -21.34
CA ALA A 308 -24.49 -0.72 -21.94
C ALA A 308 -23.41 -1.77 -22.26
N ALA A 309 -23.14 -2.68 -21.33
CA ALA A 309 -22.18 -3.76 -21.55
C ALA A 309 -22.57 -4.63 -22.75
N ARG A 310 -23.83 -5.02 -22.85
CA ARG A 310 -24.36 -5.81 -23.97
C ARG A 310 -24.20 -5.11 -25.31
N ASP A 311 -24.39 -3.79 -25.34
CA ASP A 311 -24.22 -2.99 -26.55
C ASP A 311 -22.76 -2.98 -27.03
N TYR A 312 -21.81 -2.79 -26.11
CA TYR A 312 -20.38 -2.85 -26.41
C TYR A 312 -19.92 -4.25 -26.81
N GLN A 313 -20.46 -5.30 -26.19
CA GLN A 313 -20.20 -6.69 -26.59
C GLN A 313 -20.64 -6.95 -28.04
N ARG A 314 -21.86 -6.52 -28.42
CA ARG A 314 -22.37 -6.67 -29.80
C ARG A 314 -21.51 -5.92 -30.81
N LYS A 315 -21.01 -4.74 -30.45
CA LYS A 315 -20.13 -3.92 -31.29
C LYS A 315 -18.67 -4.41 -31.30
N ARG A 316 -18.31 -5.38 -30.44
CA ARG A 316 -16.93 -5.84 -30.22
C ARG A 316 -15.98 -4.68 -29.87
N GLN A 317 -16.50 -3.71 -29.13
CA GLN A 317 -15.75 -2.54 -28.68
C GLN A 317 -15.50 -2.67 -27.19
N SER A 318 -14.28 -2.38 -26.75
CA SER A 318 -13.95 -2.46 -25.34
C SER A 318 -14.55 -1.31 -24.55
N ARG A 319 -14.91 -1.61 -23.30
CA ARG A 319 -15.45 -0.61 -22.38
C ARG A 319 -15.29 -1.05 -20.92
N ALA A 320 -14.84 -0.14 -20.07
CA ALA A 320 -14.86 -0.30 -18.62
C ALA A 320 -15.99 0.52 -17.99
N ILE A 321 -17.00 -0.16 -17.47
CA ILE A 321 -18.17 0.43 -16.81
C ILE A 321 -18.03 0.25 -15.31
N ALA A 322 -18.05 1.32 -14.53
CA ALA A 322 -18.19 1.25 -13.09
C ALA A 322 -19.67 1.22 -12.70
N PHE A 323 -20.03 0.27 -11.85
CA PHE A 323 -21.32 0.25 -11.17
C PHE A 323 -21.16 0.84 -9.77
N TYR A 324 -21.80 1.97 -9.50
CA TYR A 324 -21.79 2.59 -8.18
C TYR A 324 -22.83 1.93 -7.28
N GLY A 325 -22.38 0.93 -6.51
CA GLY A 325 -23.25 0.11 -5.68
C GLY A 325 -22.56 -1.15 -5.17
N ASN A 326 -23.28 -1.96 -4.39
CA ASN A 326 -22.73 -3.21 -3.89
C ASN A 326 -22.68 -4.26 -5.00
N VAL A 327 -21.60 -5.04 -5.07
CA VAL A 327 -21.48 -6.14 -6.04
C VAL A 327 -22.63 -7.13 -5.91
N VAL A 328 -23.16 -7.33 -4.70
CA VAL A 328 -24.28 -8.23 -4.46
C VAL A 328 -25.54 -7.74 -5.16
N ASP A 329 -25.84 -6.42 -5.14
CA ASP A 329 -27.00 -5.85 -5.86
C ASP A 329 -26.87 -6.06 -7.38
N LEU A 330 -25.66 -5.92 -7.93
CA LEU A 330 -25.38 -6.13 -9.34
C LEU A 330 -25.59 -7.61 -9.75
N LEU A 331 -25.10 -8.54 -8.92
CA LEU A 331 -25.22 -9.97 -9.19
C LEU A 331 -26.64 -10.50 -8.97
N GLU A 332 -27.37 -9.98 -7.97
CA GLU A 332 -28.80 -10.28 -7.80
C GLU A 332 -29.58 -9.92 -9.07
N TYR A 333 -29.33 -8.73 -9.62
CA TYR A 333 -29.96 -8.31 -10.87
C TYR A 333 -29.61 -9.27 -12.02
N ALA A 334 -28.33 -9.65 -12.16
CA ALA A 334 -27.89 -10.57 -13.21
C ALA A 334 -28.60 -11.93 -13.12
N VAL A 335 -28.69 -12.51 -11.91
CA VAL A 335 -29.37 -13.78 -11.66
C VAL A 335 -30.88 -13.67 -11.92
N HIS A 336 -31.53 -12.61 -11.42
CA HIS A 336 -32.96 -12.41 -11.61
C HIS A 336 -33.37 -12.21 -13.08
N GLN A 337 -32.48 -11.64 -13.89
CA GLN A 337 -32.71 -11.37 -15.31
C GLN A 337 -32.10 -12.44 -16.24
N ASP A 338 -31.55 -13.53 -15.69
CA ASP A 338 -30.87 -14.60 -16.44
C ASP A 338 -29.78 -14.06 -17.40
N ILE A 339 -28.98 -13.11 -16.92
CA ILE A 339 -27.93 -12.46 -17.71
C ILE A 339 -26.67 -13.32 -17.69
N LYS A 340 -26.24 -13.75 -18.88
CA LYS A 340 -24.98 -14.46 -19.05
C LYS A 340 -23.78 -13.55 -18.79
N ILE A 341 -22.94 -13.93 -17.83
CA ILE A 341 -21.61 -13.37 -17.57
C ILE A 341 -20.57 -14.36 -18.09
N ASP A 342 -19.66 -13.94 -18.99
CA ASP A 342 -18.65 -14.86 -19.55
C ASP A 342 -17.55 -15.17 -18.52
N LEU A 343 -17.06 -14.16 -17.80
CA LEU A 343 -16.08 -14.30 -16.72
C LEU A 343 -16.53 -13.49 -15.50
N LEU A 344 -16.44 -14.09 -14.31
CA LEU A 344 -16.78 -13.47 -13.03
C LEU A 344 -15.60 -13.56 -12.06
N SER A 345 -15.34 -12.50 -11.30
CA SER A 345 -14.35 -12.49 -10.23
C SER A 345 -14.76 -11.53 -9.11
N ASP A 346 -13.92 -11.40 -8.09
CA ASP A 346 -14.06 -10.44 -6.99
C ASP A 346 -12.67 -9.98 -6.55
N GLN A 347 -12.53 -8.67 -6.31
CA GLN A 347 -11.29 -8.11 -5.74
C GLN A 347 -11.60 -7.10 -4.63
N THR A 348 -12.67 -7.37 -3.86
CA THR A 348 -12.89 -6.69 -2.58
C THR A 348 -11.79 -7.06 -1.59
N SER A 349 -11.60 -6.25 -0.55
CA SER A 349 -10.50 -6.43 0.41
C SER A 349 -10.87 -7.43 1.51
N CYS A 350 -11.26 -8.65 1.14
CA CYS A 350 -11.63 -9.73 2.08
C CYS A 350 -10.51 -10.16 3.04
N HIS A 351 -9.25 -9.78 2.77
CA HIS A 351 -8.14 -9.97 3.71
C HIS A 351 -8.26 -9.09 4.98
N ALA A 352 -9.03 -8.01 4.92
CA ALA A 352 -9.34 -7.10 6.01
C ALA A 352 -10.87 -6.93 6.15
N VAL A 353 -11.59 -8.06 6.01
CA VAL A 353 -13.05 -8.14 5.85
C VAL A 353 -13.84 -7.34 6.90
N TYR A 354 -13.45 -7.43 8.18
CA TYR A 354 -14.15 -6.74 9.28
C TYR A 354 -13.60 -5.34 9.59
N GLU A 355 -12.51 -4.92 8.94
CA GLU A 355 -11.87 -3.62 9.13
C GLU A 355 -12.31 -2.60 8.05
N GLY A 356 -13.39 -2.91 7.33
CA GLY A 356 -13.93 -2.08 6.25
C GLY A 356 -13.45 -2.46 4.85
N GLY A 357 -12.79 -3.61 4.70
CA GLY A 357 -12.40 -4.16 3.41
C GLY A 357 -13.58 -4.71 2.60
N TYR A 358 -14.70 -5.02 3.24
CA TYR A 358 -15.94 -5.48 2.62
C TYR A 358 -17.14 -4.69 3.16
N CYS A 359 -17.99 -4.17 2.27
CA CYS A 359 -19.16 -3.40 2.64
C CYS A 359 -20.40 -4.30 2.68
N PRO A 360 -21.12 -4.40 3.80
CA PRO A 360 -22.40 -5.09 3.84
C PRO A 360 -23.38 -4.54 2.79
N GLN A 361 -24.21 -5.43 2.24
CA GLN A 361 -25.30 -5.05 1.36
C GLN A 361 -26.40 -4.32 2.15
N GLY A 362 -27.12 -3.41 1.50
CA GLY A 362 -28.25 -2.69 2.09
C GLY A 362 -27.86 -1.47 2.94
N ILE A 363 -26.57 -1.14 3.03
CA ILE A 363 -26.08 0.09 3.67
C ILE A 363 -25.15 0.85 2.73
N SER A 364 -25.08 2.18 2.90
CA SER A 364 -24.15 3.02 2.16
C SER A 364 -22.72 2.88 2.66
N PHE A 365 -21.75 3.34 1.86
CA PHE A 365 -20.35 3.39 2.25
C PHE A 365 -20.11 4.28 3.49
N GLU A 366 -20.81 5.40 3.60
CA GLU A 366 -20.75 6.32 4.74
C GLU A 366 -21.31 5.66 6.00
N GLN A 367 -22.47 4.99 5.89
CA GLN A 367 -23.08 4.25 7.00
C GLN A 367 -22.14 3.15 7.49
N ARG A 368 -21.56 2.37 6.57
CA ARG A 368 -20.54 1.36 6.91
C ARG A 368 -19.34 2.00 7.63
N THR A 369 -18.86 3.13 7.16
CA THR A 369 -17.71 3.82 7.76
C THR A 369 -18.03 4.31 9.18
N GLU A 370 -19.26 4.79 9.40
CA GLU A 370 -19.73 5.18 10.73
C GLU A 370 -19.90 3.98 11.68
N LEU A 371 -20.40 2.84 11.19
CA LEU A 371 -20.50 1.61 11.99
C LEU A 371 -19.12 1.12 12.46
N LEU A 372 -18.10 1.20 11.60
CA LEU A 372 -16.72 0.90 11.97
C LEU A 372 -16.18 1.90 13.01
N ARG A 373 -16.44 3.20 12.81
CA ARG A 373 -15.97 4.26 13.73
C ARG A 373 -16.59 4.15 15.12
N SER A 374 -17.88 3.79 15.18
CA SER A 374 -18.62 3.65 16.42
C SER A 374 -18.37 2.31 17.13
N GLY A 375 -17.72 1.35 16.46
CA GLY A 375 -17.53 -0.01 17.01
C GLY A 375 -18.86 -0.75 17.21
N ALA A 376 -19.85 -0.49 16.35
CA ALA A 376 -21.20 -1.01 16.51
C ALA A 376 -21.23 -2.55 16.51
N ALA A 377 -21.93 -3.12 17.50
CA ALA A 377 -22.25 -4.55 17.51
C ALA A 377 -23.10 -4.91 16.28
N GLY A 378 -22.87 -6.07 15.67
CA GLY A 378 -23.61 -6.52 14.48
C GLY A 378 -22.89 -6.33 13.15
N PHE A 379 -21.81 -5.52 13.07
CA PHE A 379 -21.13 -5.27 11.80
C PHE A 379 -20.59 -6.55 11.16
N LYS A 380 -19.98 -7.43 11.96
CA LYS A 380 -19.43 -8.70 11.47
C LYS A 380 -20.53 -9.61 10.94
N GLU A 381 -21.64 -9.68 11.64
CA GLU A 381 -22.82 -10.46 11.28
C GLU A 381 -23.42 -9.99 9.95
N MET A 382 -23.47 -8.67 9.71
CA MET A 382 -23.90 -8.10 8.44
C MET A 382 -22.94 -8.46 7.29
N VAL A 383 -21.62 -8.39 7.54
CA VAL A 383 -20.61 -8.77 6.55
C VAL A 383 -20.73 -10.27 6.21
N ASP A 384 -20.84 -11.13 7.21
CA ASP A 384 -20.98 -12.57 7.04
C ASP A 384 -22.24 -12.94 6.25
N ALA A 385 -23.37 -12.31 6.58
CA ALA A 385 -24.61 -12.49 5.84
C ALA A 385 -24.46 -12.10 4.36
N THR A 386 -23.81 -10.95 4.11
CA THR A 386 -23.58 -10.46 2.74
C THR A 386 -22.63 -11.38 1.97
N LEU A 387 -21.55 -11.89 2.57
CA LEU A 387 -20.62 -12.81 1.92
C LEU A 387 -21.26 -14.14 1.57
N ARG A 388 -22.11 -14.69 2.46
CA ARG A 388 -22.88 -15.91 2.17
C ARG A 388 -23.81 -15.70 0.98
N HIS A 389 -24.47 -14.54 0.92
CA HIS A 389 -25.37 -14.21 -0.18
C HIS A 389 -24.61 -14.04 -1.49
N HIS A 390 -23.52 -13.28 -1.47
CA HIS A 390 -22.61 -13.11 -2.61
C HIS A 390 -22.17 -14.48 -3.17
N TYR A 391 -21.72 -15.40 -2.30
CA TYR A 391 -21.32 -16.73 -2.71
C TYR A 391 -22.47 -17.55 -3.33
N THR A 392 -23.68 -17.45 -2.79
CA THR A 392 -24.87 -18.10 -3.37
C THR A 392 -25.15 -17.60 -4.79
N LEU A 393 -25.05 -16.29 -5.04
CA LEU A 393 -25.24 -15.70 -6.37
C LEU A 393 -24.19 -16.18 -7.36
N VAL A 394 -22.91 -16.25 -6.95
CA VAL A 394 -21.81 -16.77 -7.79
C VAL A 394 -22.03 -18.23 -8.19
N LYS A 395 -22.69 -19.02 -7.34
CA LYS A 395 -22.96 -20.45 -7.58
C LYS A 395 -24.15 -20.69 -8.52
N THR A 396 -25.08 -19.74 -8.60
CA THR A 396 -26.31 -19.83 -9.41
C THR A 396 -25.96 -19.61 -10.88
#